data_AF-A0A8S0XZV8-F1
#
_entry.id   AF-A0A8S0XZV8-F1
#
_cell.length_a   1.000
_cell.length_b   1.000
_cell.length_c   1.000
_cell.angle_alpha   90.00
_cell.angle_beta   90.00
_cell.angle_gamma   90.00
#
_symmetry.space_group_name_H-M   'P 1'
#
loop_
_entity.id
_entity.type
_entity.pdbx_description
1 polymer ?
#
loop_
_entity_poly.entity_id
_entity_poly.type
_entity_poly.pdbx_seq_one_letter_code
_entity_poly.pdbx_strand_id
1 'polypeptide(L)'
;MDNSEEATAQGKSPSGTSILVFFALVFALAIPFWVMGGLTGRQLLPGLPIDALMAVCPVLAALILSYHENGSVGAKVLLKRAIDYKHITLKRWYVPTLLLMPFVMVLSFDVMRLEGTPVPIPQIPIVQTLILCILFFVGALGEELGWSGYVIDPLQHRLGVLQASIVLGAVWAIFHFVALTHAYRSMSWIAWWSLGTVALRVIMVWLYNNAGKSVFAVALFHMTINVTWQLFPINGSYYDPRVTSVILALVAIIVIVIWRPRTLSRFGKAQRDT
;
A
#
# COMPACT_ATOMS: atom_id res chain seq x y z
N MET A 1 -35.27 11.85 17.83
CA MET A 1 -33.94 11.20 17.88
C MET A 1 -32.98 12.19 17.29
N ASP A 2 -32.06 12.65 18.12
CA ASP A 2 -31.42 13.94 18.08
C ASP A 2 -30.18 13.94 17.17
N ASN A 3 -30.08 14.93 16.27
CA ASN A 3 -28.96 15.14 15.35
C ASN A 3 -27.68 15.63 16.06
N SER A 4 -27.69 15.72 17.40
CA SER A 4 -26.57 16.18 18.22
C SER A 4 -25.53 15.09 18.54
N GLU A 5 -25.87 13.79 18.43
CA GLU A 5 -24.94 12.68 18.71
C GLU A 5 -24.01 12.36 17.52
N GLU A 6 -24.33 12.80 16.31
CA GLU A 6 -23.51 12.54 15.12
C GLU A 6 -22.30 13.49 15.01
N ALA A 7 -22.32 14.62 15.74
CA ALA A 7 -21.28 15.64 15.71
C ALA A 7 -20.09 15.37 16.65
N THR A 8 -20.22 14.47 17.62
CA THR A 8 -19.18 14.15 18.62
C THR A 8 -18.29 12.96 18.25
N ALA A 9 -18.58 12.27 17.14
CA ALA A 9 -17.81 11.12 16.66
C ALA A 9 -16.65 11.49 15.70
N GLN A 10 -16.30 12.76 15.57
CA GLN A 10 -15.03 13.15 14.94
C GLN A 10 -13.90 12.93 15.95
N GLY A 11 -13.44 11.67 16.02
CA GLY A 11 -12.30 11.27 16.83
C GLY A 11 -11.12 12.21 16.63
N LYS A 12 -10.53 12.65 17.74
CA LYS A 12 -9.33 13.52 17.76
C LYS A 12 -8.27 12.90 16.84
N SER A 13 -7.73 13.67 15.91
CA SER A 13 -6.66 13.18 15.04
C SER A 13 -5.48 12.67 15.90
N PRO A 14 -4.92 11.48 15.61
CA PRO A 14 -3.78 10.93 16.33
C PRO A 14 -2.68 11.96 16.58
N SER A 15 -2.25 12.08 17.85
CA SER A 15 -1.11 12.92 18.22
C SER A 15 0.20 12.33 17.67
N GLY A 16 1.30 13.08 17.77
CA GLY A 16 2.61 12.63 17.24
C GLY A 16 3.11 11.39 17.94
N THR A 17 2.81 11.31 19.23
CA THR A 17 3.03 10.13 20.06
C THR A 17 2.23 8.94 19.52
N SER A 18 0.97 9.13 19.11
CA SER A 18 0.13 8.06 18.56
C SER A 18 0.67 7.50 17.22
N ILE A 19 1.26 8.35 16.35
CA ILE A 19 1.91 7.90 15.10
C ILE A 19 3.13 7.00 15.38
N LEU A 20 4.00 7.40 16.32
CA LEU A 20 5.18 6.61 16.66
C LEU A 20 4.81 5.29 17.35
N VAL A 21 3.82 5.33 18.25
CA VAL A 21 3.27 4.14 18.91
C VAL A 21 2.68 3.18 17.88
N PHE A 22 1.96 3.69 16.88
CA PHE A 22 1.44 2.87 15.78
C PHE A 22 2.56 2.12 15.06
N PHE A 23 3.61 2.81 14.60
CA PHE A 23 4.72 2.14 13.93
C PHE A 23 5.41 1.12 14.83
N ALA A 24 5.72 1.49 16.09
CA ALA A 24 6.34 0.57 17.04
C ALA A 24 5.49 -0.69 17.26
N LEU A 25 4.17 -0.54 17.36
CA LEU A 25 3.24 -1.65 17.54
C LEU A 25 3.18 -2.54 16.29
N VAL A 26 3.18 -1.96 15.08
CA VAL A 26 3.25 -2.75 13.83
C VAL A 26 4.49 -3.63 13.80
N PHE A 27 5.66 -3.05 14.10
CA PHE A 27 6.92 -3.80 14.13
C PHE A 27 6.95 -4.86 15.24
N ALA A 28 6.44 -4.55 16.44
CA ALA A 28 6.35 -5.52 17.52
C ALA A 28 5.44 -6.71 17.17
N LEU A 29 4.29 -6.44 16.53
CA LEU A 29 3.35 -7.47 16.08
C LEU A 29 3.90 -8.31 14.93
N ALA A 30 4.88 -7.82 14.17
CA ALA A 30 5.50 -8.54 13.06
C ALA A 30 6.52 -9.59 13.52
N ILE A 31 7.12 -9.42 14.71
CA ILE A 31 8.19 -10.29 15.22
C ILE A 31 7.80 -11.78 15.20
N PRO A 32 6.63 -12.22 15.69
CA PRO A 32 6.27 -13.65 15.67
C PRO A 32 6.21 -14.23 14.25
N PHE A 33 5.77 -13.44 13.26
CA PHE A 33 5.74 -13.85 11.86
C PHE A 33 7.16 -14.01 11.32
N TRP A 34 8.04 -13.05 11.54
CA TRP A 34 9.44 -13.13 11.13
C TRP A 34 10.18 -14.31 11.75
N VAL A 35 9.99 -14.56 13.05
CA VAL A 35 10.57 -15.73 13.72
C VAL A 35 10.07 -17.01 13.09
N MET A 36 8.76 -17.12 12.85
CA MET A 36 8.18 -18.28 12.17
C MET A 36 8.72 -18.46 10.74
N GLY A 37 8.87 -17.37 9.99
CA GLY A 37 9.45 -17.38 8.64
C GLY A 37 10.88 -17.89 8.64
N GLY A 38 11.73 -17.33 9.50
CA GLY A 38 13.14 -17.72 9.63
C GLY A 38 13.33 -19.16 10.09
N LEU A 39 12.46 -19.66 10.97
CA LEU A 39 12.53 -21.05 11.48
C LEU A 39 12.03 -22.09 10.46
N THR A 40 11.01 -21.74 9.67
CA THR A 40 10.37 -22.73 8.78
C THR A 40 10.89 -22.69 7.35
N GLY A 41 11.36 -21.54 6.87
CA GLY A 41 11.77 -21.33 5.47
C GLY A 41 10.65 -21.58 4.45
N ARG A 42 9.39 -21.67 4.88
CA ARG A 42 8.25 -22.03 4.02
C ARG A 42 7.75 -20.83 3.24
N GLN A 43 7.23 -21.10 2.06
CA GLN A 43 6.58 -20.13 1.19
C GLN A 43 5.09 -20.45 1.03
N LEU A 44 4.25 -19.41 1.01
CA LEU A 44 2.82 -19.50 0.72
C LEU A 44 2.58 -19.66 -0.79
N LEU A 45 3.35 -18.90 -1.57
CA LEU A 45 3.38 -18.91 -3.04
C LEU A 45 4.84 -18.77 -3.47
N PRO A 46 5.22 -19.12 -4.71
CA PRO A 46 6.59 -18.95 -5.16
C PRO A 46 7.07 -17.50 -4.97
N GLY A 47 8.13 -17.32 -4.17
CA GLY A 47 8.69 -16.02 -3.84
C GLY A 47 7.97 -15.24 -2.74
N LEU A 48 6.90 -15.78 -2.15
CA LEU A 48 6.15 -15.20 -1.04
C LEU A 48 6.31 -16.05 0.24
N PRO A 49 7.19 -15.66 1.18
CA PRO A 49 7.44 -16.41 2.41
C PRO A 49 6.26 -16.37 3.40
N ILE A 50 6.20 -17.32 4.33
CA ILE A 50 5.11 -17.41 5.33
C ILE A 50 5.04 -16.21 6.27
N ASP A 51 6.16 -15.53 6.51
CA ASP A 51 6.18 -14.31 7.32
C ASP A 51 5.53 -13.11 6.62
N ALA A 52 5.22 -13.20 5.32
CA ALA A 52 4.35 -12.24 4.64
C ALA A 52 2.93 -12.14 5.27
N LEU A 53 2.52 -13.13 6.08
CA LEU A 53 1.30 -13.03 6.89
C LEU A 53 1.34 -11.86 7.90
N MET A 54 2.52 -11.29 8.18
CA MET A 54 2.65 -10.03 8.91
C MET A 54 1.86 -8.87 8.27
N ALA A 55 1.40 -9.00 7.02
CA ALA A 55 0.52 -8.05 6.36
C ALA A 55 -0.73 -7.68 7.20
N VAL A 56 -1.13 -8.48 8.19
CA VAL A 56 -2.23 -8.14 9.12
C VAL A 56 -1.80 -7.21 10.28
N CYS A 57 -0.51 -7.04 10.54
CA CYS A 57 0.00 -6.25 11.66
C CYS A 57 -0.44 -4.77 11.61
N PRO A 58 -0.47 -4.08 10.44
CA PRO A 58 -0.95 -2.69 10.35
C PRO A 58 -2.41 -2.53 10.78
N VAL A 59 -3.33 -3.38 10.31
CA VAL A 59 -4.73 -3.32 10.75
C VAL A 59 -4.86 -3.67 12.23
N LEU A 60 -4.12 -4.65 12.75
CA LEU A 60 -4.17 -4.99 14.18
C LEU A 60 -3.71 -3.83 15.06
N ALA A 61 -2.59 -3.19 14.72
CA ALA A 61 -2.09 -2.02 15.43
C ALA A 61 -3.11 -0.88 15.39
N ALA A 62 -3.69 -0.60 14.22
CA ALA A 62 -4.70 0.44 14.06
C ALA A 62 -5.99 0.13 14.84
N LEU A 63 -6.42 -1.13 14.89
CA LEU A 63 -7.60 -1.55 15.66
C LEU A 63 -7.37 -1.41 17.17
N ILE A 64 -6.20 -1.82 17.67
CA ILE A 64 -5.84 -1.68 19.09
C ILE A 64 -5.88 -0.20 19.49
N LEU A 65 -5.24 0.67 18.71
CA LEU A 65 -5.20 2.09 19.01
C LEU A 65 -6.56 2.76 18.83
N SER A 66 -7.31 2.44 17.77
CA SER A 66 -8.66 2.98 17.55
C SER A 66 -9.63 2.56 18.66
N TYR A 67 -9.49 1.32 19.17
CA TYR A 67 -10.26 0.83 20.30
C TYR A 67 -9.86 1.53 21.60
N HIS A 68 -8.58 1.75 21.84
CA HIS A 68 -8.12 2.49 23.01
C HIS A 68 -8.58 3.96 22.99
N GLU A 69 -8.61 4.60 21.82
CA GLU A 69 -9.00 6.01 21.66
C GLU A 69 -10.51 6.21 21.73
N ASN A 70 -11.31 5.34 21.10
CA ASN A 70 -12.76 5.55 20.91
C ASN A 70 -13.62 4.29 21.14
N GLY A 71 -13.08 3.29 21.84
CA GLY A 71 -13.76 2.02 22.11
C GLY A 71 -14.16 1.23 20.85
N SER A 72 -15.17 0.38 20.99
CA SER A 72 -15.70 -0.44 19.89
C SER A 72 -16.21 0.38 18.70
N VAL A 73 -16.59 1.65 18.92
CA VAL A 73 -17.06 2.54 17.85
C VAL A 73 -15.89 2.89 16.92
N GLY A 74 -14.75 3.30 17.46
CA GLY A 74 -13.54 3.60 16.67
C GLY A 74 -13.09 2.41 15.81
N ALA A 75 -13.03 1.21 16.40
CA ALA A 75 -12.68 0.00 15.67
C ALA A 75 -13.67 -0.32 14.53
N LYS A 76 -14.99 -0.18 14.78
CA LYS A 76 -16.02 -0.38 13.75
C LYS A 76 -15.92 0.65 12.61
N VAL A 77 -15.64 1.91 12.93
CA VAL A 77 -15.45 2.97 11.91
C VAL A 77 -14.27 2.63 11.02
N LEU A 78 -13.15 2.19 11.60
CA LEU A 78 -11.98 1.76 10.83
C LEU A 78 -12.31 0.60 9.88
N LEU A 79 -12.92 -0.47 10.39
CA LEU A 79 -13.26 -1.66 9.59
C LEU A 79 -14.24 -1.34 8.46
N LYS A 80 -15.20 -0.42 8.66
CA LYS A 80 -16.13 0.00 7.60
C LYS A 80 -15.40 0.61 6.39
N ARG A 81 -14.23 1.23 6.57
CA ARG A 81 -13.42 1.77 5.47
C ARG A 81 -12.96 0.70 4.48
N ALA A 82 -12.93 -0.57 4.88
CA ALA A 82 -12.55 -1.71 4.05
C ALA A 82 -13.52 -1.96 2.89
N ILE A 83 -14.79 -1.57 3.03
CA ILE A 83 -15.85 -1.83 2.05
C ILE A 83 -16.50 -0.54 1.53
N ASP A 84 -15.92 0.61 1.88
CA ASP A 84 -16.47 1.92 1.51
C ASP A 84 -16.02 2.35 0.10
N TYR A 85 -16.61 1.71 -0.89
CA TYR A 85 -16.43 2.07 -2.30
C TYR A 85 -17.18 3.36 -2.67
N LYS A 86 -18.14 3.82 -1.84
CA LYS A 86 -19.00 4.98 -2.13
C LYS A 86 -18.24 6.30 -2.01
N HIS A 87 -17.14 6.33 -1.25
CA HIS A 87 -16.23 7.46 -1.19
C HIS A 87 -15.56 7.82 -2.53
N ILE A 88 -15.55 6.90 -3.51
CA ILE A 88 -15.04 7.17 -4.86
C ILE A 88 -16.10 7.95 -5.65
N THR A 89 -16.17 9.25 -5.43
CA THR A 89 -17.17 10.14 -6.06
C THR A 89 -16.97 10.30 -7.56
N LEU A 90 -15.70 10.32 -8.02
CA LEU A 90 -15.34 10.44 -9.42
C LEU A 90 -14.91 9.07 -9.98
N LYS A 91 -15.82 8.41 -10.71
CA LYS A 91 -15.63 7.06 -11.27
C LYS A 91 -14.38 6.91 -12.16
N ARG A 92 -13.85 7.99 -12.73
CA ARG A 92 -12.61 7.95 -13.51
C ARG A 92 -11.40 7.42 -12.73
N TRP A 93 -11.42 7.49 -11.39
CA TRP A 93 -10.33 6.98 -10.56
C TRP A 93 -10.22 5.47 -10.53
N TYR A 94 -11.28 4.74 -10.92
CA TYR A 94 -11.16 3.29 -11.14
C TYR A 94 -10.14 2.94 -12.24
N VAL A 95 -9.94 3.82 -13.23
CA VAL A 95 -8.99 3.58 -14.32
C VAL A 95 -7.55 3.46 -13.81
N PRO A 96 -6.94 4.48 -13.17
CA PRO A 96 -5.59 4.33 -12.63
C PRO A 96 -5.54 3.34 -11.45
N THR A 97 -6.61 3.19 -10.66
CA THR A 97 -6.66 2.18 -9.59
C THR A 97 -6.53 0.75 -10.11
N LEU A 98 -7.11 0.42 -11.27
CA LEU A 98 -7.11 -0.94 -11.80
C LEU A 98 -6.04 -1.18 -12.87
N LEU A 99 -5.70 -0.17 -13.67
CA LEU A 99 -4.90 -0.35 -14.89
C LEU A 99 -3.47 0.20 -14.79
N LEU A 100 -3.14 1.03 -13.80
CA LEU A 100 -1.82 1.63 -13.71
C LEU A 100 -0.72 0.58 -13.47
N MET A 101 -0.89 -0.34 -12.52
CA MET A 101 0.12 -1.40 -12.31
C MET A 101 0.21 -2.41 -13.44
N PRO A 102 -0.90 -2.93 -14.00
CA PRO A 102 -0.83 -3.75 -15.21
C PRO A 102 -0.07 -3.06 -16.34
N PHE A 103 -0.30 -1.76 -16.56
CA PHE A 103 0.43 -0.98 -17.54
C PHE A 103 1.93 -0.87 -17.22
N VAL A 104 2.29 -0.58 -15.97
CA VAL A 104 3.69 -0.54 -15.52
C VAL A 104 4.40 -1.88 -15.77
N MET A 105 3.74 -3.00 -15.49
CA MET A 105 4.31 -4.32 -15.71
C MET A 105 4.46 -4.67 -17.19
N VAL A 106 3.52 -4.27 -18.05
CA VAL A 106 3.68 -4.39 -19.51
C VAL A 106 4.90 -3.60 -19.99
N LEU A 107 5.08 -2.36 -19.51
CA LEU A 107 6.26 -1.57 -19.83
C LEU A 107 7.56 -2.23 -19.32
N SER A 108 7.56 -2.78 -18.11
CA SER A 108 8.71 -3.53 -17.59
C SER A 108 9.05 -4.72 -18.49
N PHE A 109 8.04 -5.48 -18.94
CA PHE A 109 8.22 -6.59 -19.88
C PHE A 109 8.88 -6.11 -21.18
N ASP A 110 8.35 -5.06 -21.79
CA ASP A 110 8.86 -4.51 -23.06
C ASP A 110 10.30 -4.01 -22.92
N VAL A 111 10.61 -3.26 -21.86
CA VAL A 111 11.97 -2.77 -21.58
C VAL A 111 12.94 -3.93 -21.41
N MET A 112 12.59 -4.94 -20.61
CA MET A 112 13.45 -6.11 -20.41
C MET A 112 13.71 -6.87 -21.73
N ARG A 113 12.71 -6.97 -22.61
CA ARG A 113 12.85 -7.59 -23.93
C ARG A 113 13.75 -6.77 -24.86
N LEU A 114 13.65 -5.44 -24.82
CA LEU A 114 14.51 -4.52 -25.57
C LEU A 114 15.97 -4.58 -25.09
N GLU A 115 16.20 -4.84 -23.80
CA GLU A 115 17.54 -5.10 -23.24
C GLU A 115 18.12 -6.46 -23.64
N GLY A 116 17.36 -7.29 -24.37
CA GLY A 116 17.76 -8.63 -24.78
C GLY A 116 17.54 -9.71 -23.72
N THR A 117 16.84 -9.41 -22.62
CA THR A 117 16.49 -10.42 -21.62
C THR A 117 15.46 -11.40 -22.21
N PRO A 118 15.70 -12.72 -22.16
CA PRO A 118 14.78 -13.72 -22.71
C PRO A 118 13.59 -13.94 -21.75
N VAL A 119 12.74 -12.93 -21.60
CA VAL A 119 11.54 -13.00 -20.77
C VAL A 119 10.45 -13.82 -21.50
N PRO A 120 9.87 -14.86 -20.86
CA PRO A 120 8.84 -15.67 -21.48
C PRO A 120 7.54 -14.88 -21.70
N ILE A 121 6.74 -15.33 -22.67
CA ILE A 121 5.43 -14.72 -22.95
C ILE A 121 4.54 -14.85 -21.71
N PRO A 122 3.98 -13.74 -21.18
CA PRO A 122 3.13 -13.77 -19.99
C PRO A 122 1.93 -14.70 -20.17
N GLN A 123 1.68 -15.52 -19.14
CA GLN A 123 0.49 -16.37 -19.07
C GLN A 123 -0.49 -15.76 -18.07
N ILE A 124 -1.75 -15.60 -18.48
CA ILE A 124 -2.81 -15.04 -17.63
C ILE A 124 -3.94 -16.08 -17.48
N PRO A 125 -3.71 -17.15 -16.70
CA PRO A 125 -4.76 -18.12 -16.40
C PRO A 125 -5.88 -17.44 -15.61
N ILE A 126 -7.07 -17.33 -16.22
CA ILE A 126 -8.19 -16.53 -15.70
C ILE A 126 -8.58 -16.97 -14.28
N VAL A 127 -8.78 -18.27 -14.06
CA VAL A 127 -9.22 -18.80 -12.75
C VAL A 127 -8.20 -18.49 -11.66
N GLN A 128 -6.92 -18.76 -11.91
CA GLN A 128 -5.85 -18.45 -10.96
C GLN A 128 -5.77 -16.94 -10.70
N THR A 129 -5.90 -16.11 -11.74
CA THR A 129 -5.88 -14.65 -11.61
C THR A 129 -7.00 -14.16 -10.71
N LEU A 130 -8.23 -14.67 -10.86
CA LEU A 130 -9.37 -14.31 -10.01
C LEU A 130 -9.15 -14.73 -8.55
N ILE A 131 -8.58 -15.92 -8.31
CA ILE A 131 -8.22 -16.38 -6.96
C ILE A 131 -7.17 -15.45 -6.34
N LEU A 132 -6.11 -15.11 -7.08
CA LEU A 132 -5.07 -14.19 -6.62
C LEU A 132 -5.63 -12.79 -6.32
N CYS A 133 -6.56 -12.28 -7.14
CA CYS A 133 -7.24 -11.02 -6.87
C CYS A 133 -7.95 -11.06 -5.50
N ILE A 134 -8.71 -12.11 -5.20
CA ILE A 134 -9.41 -12.22 -3.91
C ILE A 134 -8.42 -12.29 -2.75
N LEU A 135 -7.41 -13.18 -2.85
CA LEU A 135 -6.41 -13.38 -1.79
C LEU A 135 -5.60 -12.11 -1.51
N PHE A 136 -5.08 -11.48 -2.57
CA PHE A 136 -4.28 -10.26 -2.43
C PHE A 136 -5.11 -9.04 -2.07
N PHE A 137 -6.41 -9.00 -2.40
CA PHE A 137 -7.29 -7.94 -1.91
C PHE A 137 -7.50 -8.04 -0.39
N VAL A 138 -7.71 -9.24 0.14
CA VAL A 138 -7.82 -9.45 1.60
C VAL A 138 -6.49 -9.10 2.29
N GLY A 139 -5.35 -9.53 1.75
CA GLY A 139 -4.03 -9.15 2.25
C GLY A 139 -3.81 -7.64 2.23
N ALA A 140 -4.14 -6.99 1.10
CA ALA A 140 -4.04 -5.54 0.96
C ALA A 140 -4.91 -4.77 1.96
N LEU A 141 -6.10 -5.27 2.30
CA LEU A 141 -6.93 -4.68 3.36
C LEU A 141 -6.26 -4.78 4.74
N GLY A 142 -5.58 -5.89 5.04
CA GLY A 142 -4.81 -6.07 6.27
C GLY A 142 -3.74 -4.99 6.46
N GLU A 143 -3.13 -4.53 5.37
CA GLU A 143 -2.13 -3.47 5.42
C GLU A 143 -2.77 -2.08 5.36
N GLU A 144 -3.62 -1.84 4.36
CA GLU A 144 -4.07 -0.49 4.01
C GLU A 144 -5.10 0.07 4.99
N LEU A 145 -5.78 -0.76 5.79
CA LEU A 145 -6.54 -0.25 6.93
C LEU A 145 -5.64 0.41 7.97
N GLY A 146 -4.42 -0.07 8.18
CA GLY A 146 -3.44 0.60 9.03
C GLY A 146 -2.77 1.78 8.32
N TRP A 147 -2.17 1.52 7.16
CA TRP A 147 -1.39 2.52 6.43
C TRP A 147 -2.23 3.70 5.96
N SER A 148 -3.31 3.41 5.21
CA SER A 148 -4.17 4.43 4.61
C SER A 148 -5.37 4.77 5.50
N GLY A 149 -5.88 3.81 6.27
CA GLY A 149 -7.06 4.00 7.12
C GLY A 149 -6.78 4.69 8.45
N TYR A 150 -5.54 4.63 8.96
CA TYR A 150 -5.19 5.16 10.27
C TYR A 150 -4.06 6.21 10.23
N VAL A 151 -2.89 5.89 9.66
CA VAL A 151 -1.69 6.73 9.86
C VAL A 151 -1.46 7.80 8.78
N ILE A 152 -1.89 7.60 7.53
CA ILE A 152 -1.54 8.53 6.45
C ILE A 152 -2.10 9.93 6.65
N ASP A 153 -3.35 10.09 7.07
CA ASP A 153 -3.96 11.41 7.27
C ASP A 153 -3.23 12.23 8.35
N PRO A 154 -2.99 11.70 9.56
CA PRO A 154 -2.17 12.36 10.58
C PRO A 154 -0.75 12.71 10.11
N LEU A 155 -0.12 11.82 9.33
CA LEU A 155 1.22 12.03 8.82
C LEU A 155 1.25 13.16 7.78
N GLN A 156 0.25 13.22 6.89
CA GLN A 156 0.07 14.29 5.91
C GLN A 156 -0.18 15.64 6.60
N HIS A 157 -0.95 15.69 7.68
CA HIS A 157 -1.17 16.93 8.43
C HIS A 157 0.11 17.48 9.07
N ARG A 158 1.06 16.60 9.45
CA ARG A 158 2.31 16.98 10.11
C ARG A 158 3.43 17.34 9.14
N LEU A 159 3.61 16.56 8.09
CA LEU A 159 4.76 16.65 7.18
C LEU A 159 4.38 17.22 5.81
N GLY A 160 3.10 17.34 5.51
CA GLY A 160 2.62 17.54 4.14
C GLY A 160 2.63 16.24 3.32
N VAL A 161 1.94 16.28 2.17
CA VAL A 161 1.58 15.08 1.40
C VAL A 161 2.79 14.31 0.89
N LEU A 162 3.73 14.97 0.22
CA LEU A 162 4.89 14.30 -0.36
C LEU A 162 5.81 13.69 0.72
N GLN A 163 6.13 14.45 1.77
CA GLN A 163 7.00 13.96 2.84
C GLN A 163 6.34 12.79 3.60
N ALA A 164 5.04 12.87 3.89
CA ALA A 164 4.29 11.77 4.47
C ALA A 164 4.33 10.51 3.59
N SER A 165 4.20 10.67 2.27
CA SER A 165 4.29 9.56 1.32
C SER A 165 5.66 8.89 1.32
N ILE A 166 6.74 9.69 1.32
CA ILE A 166 8.12 9.19 1.35
C ILE A 166 8.42 8.48 2.67
N VAL A 167 8.05 9.08 3.81
CA VAL A 167 8.25 8.48 5.14
C VAL A 167 7.50 7.16 5.25
N LEU A 168 6.23 7.13 4.87
CA LEU A 168 5.44 5.90 4.92
C LEU A 168 5.99 4.84 3.95
N GLY A 169 6.49 5.25 2.77
CA GLY A 169 7.14 4.35 1.82
C GLY A 169 8.43 3.73 2.38
N ALA A 170 9.24 4.52 3.09
CA ALA A 170 10.45 4.04 3.74
C ALA A 170 10.14 3.09 4.90
N VAL A 171 9.15 3.41 5.74
CA VAL A 171 8.65 2.51 6.79
C VAL A 171 8.18 1.20 6.19
N TRP A 172 7.44 1.27 5.08
CA TRP A 172 6.95 0.07 4.38
C TRP A 172 8.08 -0.78 3.81
N ALA A 173 9.15 -0.16 3.30
CA ALA A 173 10.35 -0.87 2.86
C ALA A 173 11.07 -1.58 4.01
N ILE A 174 11.24 -0.92 5.16
CA ILE A 174 11.84 -1.51 6.36
C ILE A 174 10.97 -2.68 6.88
N PHE A 175 9.65 -2.50 6.89
CA PHE A 175 8.69 -3.52 7.29
C PHE A 175 8.84 -4.82 6.48
N HIS A 176 9.14 -4.72 5.18
CA HIS A 176 9.31 -5.86 4.29
C HIS A 176 10.71 -6.48 4.31
N PHE A 177 11.70 -5.80 4.89
CA PHE A 177 13.11 -6.17 4.76
C PHE A 177 13.37 -7.62 5.19
N VAL A 178 12.91 -8.02 6.38
CA VAL A 178 13.13 -9.37 6.92
C VAL A 178 12.52 -10.44 6.02
N ALA A 179 11.25 -10.28 5.62
CA ALA A 179 10.59 -11.22 4.72
C ALA A 179 11.32 -11.34 3.37
N LEU A 180 11.79 -10.22 2.79
CA LEU A 180 12.56 -10.26 1.56
C LEU A 180 13.90 -10.99 1.71
N THR A 181 14.56 -10.86 2.87
CA THR A 181 15.78 -11.64 3.15
C THR A 181 15.50 -13.13 3.29
N HIS A 182 14.41 -13.52 3.97
CA HIS A 182 13.97 -14.91 4.05
C HIS A 182 13.52 -15.48 2.69
N ALA A 183 13.09 -14.62 1.76
CA ALA A 183 12.83 -14.96 0.37
C ALA A 183 14.11 -15.02 -0.50
N TYR A 184 15.30 -14.99 0.10
CA TYR A 184 16.62 -15.07 -0.56
C TYR A 184 16.87 -13.96 -1.58
N ARG A 185 16.28 -12.78 -1.40
CA ARG A 185 16.54 -11.63 -2.28
C ARG A 185 17.90 -11.01 -1.96
N SER A 186 18.68 -10.71 -2.99
CA SER A 186 19.96 -10.03 -2.83
C SER A 186 19.79 -8.61 -2.29
N MET A 187 20.83 -8.06 -1.65
CA MET A 187 20.80 -6.68 -1.16
C MET A 187 20.54 -5.66 -2.27
N SER A 188 21.08 -5.89 -3.47
CA SER A 188 20.82 -5.03 -4.63
C SER A 188 19.36 -5.09 -5.07
N TRP A 189 18.76 -6.29 -5.08
CA TRP A 189 17.34 -6.48 -5.38
C TRP A 189 16.47 -5.76 -4.35
N ILE A 190 16.78 -5.90 -3.06
CA ILE A 190 16.03 -5.24 -1.96
C ILE A 190 16.17 -3.72 -2.05
N ALA A 191 17.34 -3.19 -2.41
CA ALA A 191 17.55 -1.75 -2.58
C ALA A 191 16.70 -1.18 -3.72
N TRP A 192 16.73 -1.83 -4.89
CA TRP A 192 15.87 -1.44 -6.02
C TRP A 192 14.39 -1.57 -5.69
N TRP A 193 13.98 -2.65 -5.03
CA TRP A 193 12.60 -2.85 -4.62
C TRP A 193 12.16 -1.76 -3.64
N SER A 194 13.00 -1.42 -2.65
CA SER A 194 12.73 -0.36 -1.67
C SER A 194 12.54 1.01 -2.33
N LEU A 195 13.35 1.34 -3.34
CA LEU A 195 13.15 2.56 -4.14
C LEU A 195 11.78 2.56 -4.84
N GLY A 196 11.41 1.43 -5.44
CA GLY A 196 10.11 1.24 -6.07
C GLY A 196 8.97 1.40 -5.08
N THR A 197 9.09 0.81 -3.90
CA THR A 197 8.12 0.88 -2.80
C THR A 197 7.89 2.32 -2.33
N VAL A 198 8.95 3.14 -2.23
CA VAL A 198 8.83 4.57 -1.92
C VAL A 198 8.09 5.33 -3.02
N ALA A 199 8.46 5.12 -4.28
CA ALA A 199 7.77 5.73 -5.43
C ALA A 199 6.29 5.30 -5.51
N LEU A 200 6.03 4.02 -5.27
CA LEU A 200 4.70 3.43 -5.26
C LEU A 200 3.84 4.03 -4.15
N ARG A 201 4.40 4.29 -2.97
CA ARG A 201 3.66 4.93 -1.88
C ARG A 201 3.24 6.37 -2.23
N VAL A 202 4.06 7.12 -2.97
CA VAL A 202 3.65 8.43 -3.53
C VAL A 202 2.43 8.29 -4.46
N ILE A 203 2.44 7.29 -5.35
CA ILE A 203 1.32 7.00 -6.26
C ILE A 203 0.07 6.57 -5.48
N MET A 204 0.22 5.73 -4.45
CA MET A 204 -0.88 5.29 -3.59
C MET A 204 -1.52 6.45 -2.83
N VAL A 205 -0.73 7.38 -2.28
CA VAL A 205 -1.24 8.56 -1.58
C VAL A 205 -1.89 9.54 -2.57
N TRP A 206 -1.36 9.67 -3.79
CA TRP A 206 -2.03 10.41 -4.86
C TRP A 206 -3.41 9.81 -5.19
N LEU A 207 -3.51 8.49 -5.36
CA LEU A 207 -4.79 7.81 -5.56
C LEU A 207 -5.73 8.03 -4.38
N TYR A 208 -5.25 7.84 -3.14
CA TYR A 208 -6.02 8.06 -1.92
C TYR A 208 -6.62 9.48 -1.88
N ASN A 209 -5.80 10.51 -2.08
CA ASN A 209 -6.23 11.90 -1.99
C ASN A 209 -7.22 12.31 -3.09
N ASN A 210 -7.15 11.70 -4.28
CA ASN A 210 -8.08 12.04 -5.37
C ASN A 210 -9.31 11.12 -5.47
N ALA A 211 -9.26 9.92 -4.88
CA ALA A 211 -10.37 8.97 -4.83
C ALA A 211 -11.20 9.12 -3.54
N GLY A 212 -11.27 10.34 -2.99
CA GLY A 212 -12.09 10.66 -1.81
C GLY A 212 -11.60 10.04 -0.51
N LYS A 213 -10.28 9.86 -0.34
CA LYS A 213 -9.66 9.21 0.82
C LYS A 213 -10.19 7.79 1.06
N SER A 214 -10.51 7.09 -0.04
CA SER A 214 -11.02 5.73 -0.01
C SER A 214 -9.89 4.72 0.23
N VAL A 215 -9.94 4.04 1.38
CA VAL A 215 -9.03 2.91 1.68
C VAL A 215 -9.31 1.75 0.74
N PHE A 216 -10.58 1.52 0.40
CA PHE A 216 -10.98 0.51 -0.59
C PHE A 216 -10.29 0.72 -1.95
N ALA A 217 -10.23 1.97 -2.45
CA ALA A 217 -9.52 2.27 -3.70
C ALA A 217 -8.02 1.95 -3.63
N VAL A 218 -7.37 2.26 -2.50
CA VAL A 218 -5.95 1.96 -2.30
C VAL A 218 -5.72 0.45 -2.17
N ALA A 219 -6.60 -0.26 -1.48
CA ALA A 219 -6.55 -1.71 -1.35
C ALA A 219 -6.76 -2.42 -2.70
N LEU A 220 -7.65 -1.91 -3.56
CA LEU A 220 -7.79 -2.40 -4.94
C LEU A 220 -6.50 -2.19 -5.74
N PHE A 221 -5.89 -1.00 -5.65
CA PHE A 221 -4.63 -0.76 -6.34
C PHE A 221 -3.50 -1.66 -5.79
N HIS A 222 -3.42 -1.83 -4.47
CA HIS A 222 -2.47 -2.74 -3.82
C HIS A 222 -2.69 -4.20 -4.24
N MET A 223 -3.94 -4.66 -4.37
CA MET A 223 -4.23 -5.94 -4.99
C MET A 223 -3.63 -6.04 -6.40
N THR A 224 -3.78 -5.02 -7.26
CA THR A 224 -3.18 -5.06 -8.61
C THR A 224 -1.65 -5.10 -8.59
N ILE A 225 -1.00 -4.45 -7.61
CA ILE A 225 0.46 -4.54 -7.40
C ILE A 225 0.85 -6.01 -7.19
N ASN A 226 0.19 -6.69 -6.24
CA ASN A 226 0.55 -8.06 -5.86
C ASN A 226 0.17 -9.08 -6.93
N VAL A 227 -1.02 -8.96 -7.54
CA VAL A 227 -1.46 -9.85 -8.63
C VAL A 227 -0.51 -9.75 -9.82
N THR A 228 -0.19 -8.53 -10.23
CA THR A 228 0.67 -8.35 -11.41
C THR A 228 2.10 -8.82 -11.11
N TRP A 229 2.66 -8.56 -9.93
CA TRP A 229 3.94 -9.14 -9.51
C TRP A 229 3.92 -10.67 -9.54
N GLN A 230 2.91 -11.30 -8.95
CA GLN A 230 2.83 -12.77 -8.88
C GLN A 230 2.66 -13.37 -10.27
N LEU A 231 1.94 -12.74 -11.19
CA LEU A 231 1.80 -13.25 -12.56
C LEU A 231 3.04 -12.94 -13.43
N PHE A 232 3.80 -11.91 -13.08
CA PHE A 232 4.91 -11.43 -13.89
C PHE A 232 6.14 -12.32 -13.77
N PRO A 233 6.73 -12.77 -14.87
CA PRO A 233 6.15 -13.33 -16.09
C PRO A 233 6.03 -14.87 -16.02
N ILE A 234 6.45 -15.48 -14.90
CA ILE A 234 6.05 -16.81 -14.41
C ILE A 234 6.21 -16.76 -12.87
N ASN A 235 5.12 -16.63 -12.11
CA ASN A 235 5.16 -16.67 -10.63
C ASN A 235 6.15 -15.68 -9.97
N GLY A 236 6.34 -14.47 -10.50
CA GLY A 236 7.29 -13.48 -9.97
C GLY A 236 8.76 -13.73 -10.31
N SER A 237 9.11 -14.81 -11.03
CA SER A 237 10.49 -15.28 -11.16
C SER A 237 11.41 -14.38 -11.99
N TYR A 238 10.90 -13.73 -13.03
CA TYR A 238 11.67 -12.74 -13.81
C TYR A 238 11.30 -11.30 -13.43
N TYR A 239 10.62 -11.08 -12.31
CA TYR A 239 10.39 -9.72 -11.84
C TYR A 239 11.72 -9.04 -11.52
N ASP A 240 12.05 -8.00 -12.31
CA ASP A 240 13.20 -7.14 -12.08
C ASP A 240 12.75 -5.82 -11.41
N PRO A 241 13.07 -5.62 -10.12
CA PRO A 241 12.77 -4.37 -9.44
C PRO A 241 13.58 -3.21 -9.99
N ARG A 242 14.75 -3.40 -10.60
CA ARG A 242 15.52 -2.29 -11.19
C ARG A 242 14.68 -1.58 -12.24
N VAL A 243 14.20 -2.33 -13.23
CA VAL A 243 13.40 -1.79 -14.35
C VAL A 243 12.08 -1.23 -13.82
N THR A 244 11.37 -2.02 -13.01
CA THR A 244 10.04 -1.62 -12.52
C THR A 244 10.11 -0.39 -11.61
N SER A 245 11.11 -0.31 -10.71
CA SER A 245 11.27 0.84 -9.82
C SER A 245 11.65 2.11 -10.56
N VAL A 246 12.43 2.03 -11.64
CA VAL A 246 12.71 3.21 -12.50
C VAL A 246 11.42 3.71 -13.15
N ILE A 247 10.59 2.82 -13.71
CA ILE A 247 9.30 3.18 -14.30
C ILE A 247 8.39 3.80 -13.24
N LEU A 248 8.28 3.20 -12.06
CA LEU A 248 7.48 3.73 -10.94
C LEU A 248 7.99 5.09 -10.46
N ALA A 249 9.30 5.29 -10.38
CA ALA A 249 9.89 6.58 -10.02
C ALA A 249 9.52 7.66 -11.05
N LEU A 250 9.57 7.34 -12.34
CA LEU A 250 9.13 8.26 -13.41
C LEU A 250 7.63 8.58 -13.30
N VAL A 251 6.78 7.58 -13.06
CA VAL A 251 5.34 7.79 -12.84
C VAL A 251 5.11 8.67 -11.61
N ALA A 252 5.81 8.43 -10.51
CA ALA A 252 5.72 9.25 -9.30
C ALA A 252 6.16 10.70 -9.56
N ILE A 253 7.24 10.92 -10.33
CA ILE A 253 7.69 12.26 -10.75
C ILE A 253 6.61 12.95 -11.58
N ILE A 254 6.03 12.27 -12.57
CA ILE A 254 4.93 12.80 -13.39
C ILE A 254 3.74 13.21 -12.51
N VAL A 255 3.37 12.36 -11.55
CA VAL A 255 2.31 12.65 -10.57
C VAL A 255 2.64 13.91 -9.76
N ILE A 256 3.87 14.01 -9.24
CA ILE A 256 4.32 15.17 -8.45
C ILE A 256 4.27 16.47 -9.29
N VAL A 257 4.73 16.42 -10.54
CA VAL A 257 4.75 17.59 -11.43
C VAL A 257 3.34 18.06 -11.80
N ILE A 258 2.44 17.14 -12.15
CA ILE A 258 1.09 17.49 -12.62
C ILE A 258 0.15 17.87 -11.46
N TRP A 259 0.28 17.23 -10.29
CA TRP A 259 -0.64 17.42 -9.16
C TRP A 259 -0.08 18.23 -7.98
N ARG A 260 1.14 18.75 -8.12
CA ARG A 260 1.90 19.56 -7.15
C ARG A 260 2.23 18.81 -5.84
N PRO A 261 3.47 18.93 -5.31
CA PRO A 261 3.91 18.22 -4.10
C PRO A 261 3.06 18.45 -2.84
N ARG A 262 2.41 19.62 -2.73
CA ARG A 262 1.69 20.04 -1.52
C ARG A 262 0.36 19.34 -1.31
N THR A 263 -0.32 18.94 -2.39
CA THR A 263 -1.66 18.35 -2.32
C THR A 263 -1.71 16.97 -2.96
N LEU A 264 -0.88 16.72 -3.97
CA LEU A 264 -1.05 15.63 -4.92
C LEU A 264 -2.52 15.51 -5.36
N SER A 265 -3.23 16.63 -5.49
CA SER A 265 -4.63 16.68 -5.89
C SER A 265 -4.90 17.99 -6.63
N ARG A 266 -5.74 17.95 -7.68
CA ARG A 266 -6.08 19.13 -8.50
C ARG A 266 -7.05 20.09 -7.79
N PHE A 267 -7.70 19.65 -6.72
CA PHE A 267 -8.74 20.40 -6.02
C PHE A 267 -8.46 20.57 -4.52
N GLY A 268 -7.20 20.84 -4.16
CA GLY A 268 -6.90 21.41 -2.85
C GLY A 268 -7.42 22.84 -2.79
N LYS A 269 -8.72 23.03 -2.52
CA LYS A 269 -9.22 24.32 -2.04
C LYS A 269 -8.39 24.65 -0.79
N ALA A 270 -7.79 25.83 -0.81
CA ALA A 270 -7.14 26.41 0.34
C ALA A 270 -8.14 26.40 1.51
N GLN A 271 -7.95 25.48 2.45
CA GLN A 271 -8.51 25.60 3.78
C GLN A 271 -7.35 26.04 4.67
N ARG A 272 -6.93 27.29 4.45
CA ARG A 272 -6.22 28.11 5.41
C ARG A 272 -7.18 29.25 5.75
N ASP A 273 -7.47 29.35 7.04
CA ASP A 273 -7.85 30.56 7.75
C ASP A 273 -9.20 31.21 7.37
N THR A 274 -10.25 30.77 8.06
CA THR A 274 -11.25 31.65 8.69
C THR A 274 -11.67 31.03 10.02
#